data_AF-A0AB34YGA6-F1
#
_entry.id   AF-A0AB34YGA6-F1
#
_cell.length_a   1.000
_cell.length_b   1.000
_cell.length_c   1.000
_cell.angle_alpha   90.00
_cell.angle_beta   90.00
_cell.angle_gamma   90.00
#
_symmetry.space_group_name_H-M   'P 1'
#
loop_
_entity.id
_entity.type
_entity.pdbx_description
1 polymer ?
#
loop_
_entity_poly.entity_id
_entity_poly.type
_entity_poly.pdbx_seq_one_letter_code
_entity_poly.pdbx_strand_id
1 'polypeptide(L)'
;MTEYLYSNSDTPAQSNPEDDSVFGDLNHLQNLMSGLDDRGLAIALAAFAEDSLGTLLKSFLVQSDATSRLIDGFNAPLGTFSARIKAAFGLGLINKNQFSDLERLRKIRNYFSHTWKPASINDEEVYKLINGLNFSRLSYKYPENLTSKLRESGHCLLLEIHVTESQINKNNKRLKTIGSDILPLISGSPLEKFTRIRDIYYNLTKELGTAKDDKKRFCEDQLSALKVVFGLGYYRESEFANIVHEKDDKLLELLK
;
A
#
# COMPACT_ATOMS: atom_id res chain seq x y z
N MET A 1 0.87 15.87 18.54
CA MET A 1 -0.05 15.06 17.68
C MET A 1 -1.37 14.70 18.39
N THR A 2 -1.58 15.16 19.63
CA THR A 2 -2.81 15.02 20.44
C THR A 2 -3.65 16.29 20.53
N GLU A 3 -3.27 17.38 19.86
CA GLU A 3 -3.91 18.70 20.03
C GLU A 3 -5.13 18.96 19.14
N TYR A 4 -5.47 18.10 18.19
CA TYR A 4 -6.57 18.37 17.24
C TYR A 4 -7.97 17.94 17.69
N LEU A 5 -8.13 17.39 18.91
CA LEU A 5 -9.40 16.75 19.30
C LEU A 5 -10.17 17.42 20.45
N TYR A 6 -9.81 18.63 20.86
CA TYR A 6 -10.67 19.41 21.78
C TYR A 6 -10.71 20.89 21.41
N SER A 7 -11.70 21.27 20.60
CA SER A 7 -12.30 22.61 20.68
C SER A 7 -13.81 22.51 20.64
N ASN A 8 -14.46 22.82 21.76
CA ASN A 8 -15.89 23.08 21.83
C ASN A 8 -16.20 24.43 21.16
N SER A 9 -17.34 24.47 20.45
CA SER A 9 -18.21 25.62 20.14
C SER A 9 -17.53 26.99 19.93
N ASP A 10 -17.36 27.41 18.68
CA ASP A 10 -17.93 28.64 18.11
C ASP A 10 -17.35 28.98 16.72
N THR A 11 -18.25 29.21 15.76
CA THR A 11 -18.04 29.76 14.38
C THR A 11 -17.20 28.93 13.38
N PRO A 12 -17.67 28.78 12.12
CA PRO A 12 -16.97 27.97 11.12
C PRO A 12 -15.78 28.75 10.56
N ALA A 13 -14.57 28.43 11.03
CA ALA A 13 -13.37 28.77 10.31
C ALA A 13 -13.33 27.93 9.03
N GLN A 14 -13.28 28.60 7.88
CA GLN A 14 -13.17 27.96 6.57
C GLN A 14 -11.90 27.10 6.52
N SER A 15 -12.07 25.77 6.57
CA SER A 15 -11.01 24.80 6.38
C SER A 15 -10.59 24.74 4.91
N ASN A 16 -9.29 24.56 4.69
CA ASN A 16 -8.67 24.49 3.37
C ASN A 16 -9.12 23.21 2.64
N PRO A 17 -9.62 23.25 1.39
CA PRO A 17 -10.32 22.13 0.75
C PRO A 17 -9.46 20.88 0.44
N GLU A 18 -8.13 20.95 0.59
CA GLU A 18 -7.25 19.78 0.40
C GLU A 18 -7.16 18.85 1.63
N ASP A 19 -7.43 19.38 2.84
CA ASP A 19 -7.30 18.63 4.11
C ASP A 19 -8.54 17.78 4.42
N ASP A 20 -9.67 18.06 3.74
CA ASP A 20 -10.92 17.29 3.82
C ASP A 20 -10.85 15.94 3.07
N SER A 21 -9.79 15.67 2.31
CA SER A 21 -9.70 14.45 1.47
C SER A 21 -9.37 13.17 2.23
N VAL A 22 -8.59 13.25 3.33
CA VAL A 22 -8.12 12.05 4.05
C VAL A 22 -9.21 11.46 4.95
N PHE A 23 -10.05 12.32 5.52
CA PHE A 23 -11.11 11.93 6.44
C PHE A 23 -12.51 12.10 5.88
N GLY A 24 -12.67 12.63 4.66
CA GLY A 24 -13.97 12.83 4.01
C GLY A 24 -14.83 11.58 4.02
N ASP A 25 -14.29 10.45 3.57
CA ASP A 25 -15.02 9.17 3.55
C ASP A 25 -15.41 8.68 4.96
N LEU A 26 -14.56 8.91 5.97
CA LEU A 26 -14.84 8.54 7.36
C LEU A 26 -15.91 9.43 7.97
N ASN A 27 -15.89 10.73 7.69
CA ASN A 27 -16.91 11.68 8.11
C ASN A 27 -18.26 11.34 7.46
N HIS A 28 -18.25 10.99 6.17
CA HIS A 28 -19.44 10.51 5.47
C HIS A 28 -19.97 9.21 6.10
N LEU A 29 -19.10 8.25 6.42
CA LEU A 29 -19.49 7.02 7.10
C LEU A 29 -20.08 7.31 8.48
N GLN A 30 -19.49 8.19 9.27
CA GLN A 30 -20.00 8.58 10.59
C GLN A 30 -21.42 9.16 10.51
N ASN A 31 -21.66 10.03 9.52
CA ASN A 31 -22.99 10.58 9.27
C ASN A 31 -23.98 9.50 8.83
N LEU A 32 -23.56 8.61 7.93
CA LEU A 32 -24.38 7.49 7.46
C LEU A 32 -24.78 6.57 8.62
N MET A 33 -23.83 6.18 9.48
CA MET A 33 -24.04 5.25 10.60
C MET A 33 -25.05 5.74 11.65
N SER A 34 -25.31 7.04 11.72
CA SER A 34 -26.23 7.61 12.72
C SER A 34 -27.69 7.28 12.43
N GLY A 35 -28.04 7.00 11.17
CA GLY A 35 -29.41 6.66 10.74
C GLY A 35 -29.64 5.17 10.44
N LEU A 36 -28.63 4.32 10.59
CA LEU A 36 -28.75 2.89 10.28
C LEU A 36 -29.32 2.09 11.45
N ASP A 37 -30.12 1.08 11.12
CA ASP A 37 -30.47 0.01 12.04
C ASP A 37 -29.26 -0.91 12.31
N ASP A 38 -29.38 -1.85 13.25
CA ASP A 38 -28.27 -2.72 13.64
C ASP A 38 -27.70 -3.52 12.46
N ARG A 39 -28.58 -3.98 11.57
CA ARG A 39 -28.23 -4.73 10.38
C ARG A 39 -27.45 -3.85 9.40
N GLY A 40 -27.99 -2.67 9.09
CA GLY A 40 -27.36 -1.70 8.22
C GLY A 40 -25.99 -1.27 8.75
N LEU A 41 -25.89 -1.00 10.05
CA LEU A 41 -24.63 -0.63 10.71
C LEU A 41 -23.56 -1.71 10.54
N ALA A 42 -23.91 -2.97 10.82
CA ALA A 42 -22.99 -4.11 10.67
C ALA A 42 -22.50 -4.31 9.24
N ILE A 43 -23.41 -4.20 8.26
CA ILE A 43 -23.08 -4.35 6.84
C ILE A 43 -22.21 -3.19 6.37
N ALA A 44 -22.58 -1.95 6.71
CA ALA A 44 -21.84 -0.75 6.30
C ALA A 44 -20.42 -0.73 6.87
N LEU A 45 -20.25 -0.98 8.17
CA LEU A 45 -18.93 -1.06 8.79
C LEU A 45 -18.03 -2.11 8.14
N ALA A 46 -18.58 -3.30 7.86
CA ALA A 46 -17.82 -4.39 7.26
C ALA A 46 -17.45 -4.13 5.80
N ALA A 47 -18.36 -3.56 5.01
CA ALA A 47 -18.08 -3.16 3.63
C ALA A 47 -16.97 -2.11 3.59
N PHE A 48 -17.09 -1.07 4.42
CA PHE A 48 -16.08 -0.03 4.50
C PHE A 48 -14.72 -0.59 4.96
N ALA A 49 -14.71 -1.49 5.95
CA ALA A 49 -13.48 -2.16 6.38
C ALA A 49 -12.82 -2.99 5.27
N GLU A 50 -13.61 -3.70 4.47
CA GLU A 50 -13.11 -4.47 3.34
C GLU A 50 -12.45 -3.58 2.27
N ASP A 51 -13.06 -2.43 1.98
CA ASP A 51 -12.53 -1.42 1.06
C ASP A 51 -11.28 -0.73 1.62
N SER A 52 -11.31 -0.28 2.87
CA SER A 52 -10.15 0.34 3.54
C SER A 52 -8.94 -0.59 3.56
N LEU A 53 -9.13 -1.89 3.79
CA LEU A 53 -8.03 -2.86 3.70
C LEU A 53 -7.50 -3.02 2.27
N GLY A 54 -8.37 -3.01 1.27
CA GLY A 54 -7.96 -3.04 -0.14
C GLY A 54 -7.09 -1.83 -0.50
N THR A 55 -7.51 -0.64 -0.08
CA THR A 55 -6.75 0.60 -0.26
C THR A 55 -5.43 0.56 0.51
N LEU A 56 -5.44 0.13 1.78
CA LEU A 56 -4.21 -0.02 2.58
C LEU A 56 -3.19 -0.94 1.92
N LEU A 57 -3.63 -2.09 1.40
CA LEU A 57 -2.76 -3.04 0.70
C LEU A 57 -2.21 -2.44 -0.60
N LYS A 58 -3.02 -1.75 -1.40
CA LYS A 58 -2.57 -1.04 -2.61
C LYS A 58 -1.57 0.08 -2.29
N SER A 59 -1.79 0.80 -1.21
CA SER A 59 -0.92 1.88 -0.77
C SER A 59 0.45 1.34 -0.31
N PHE A 60 0.46 0.16 0.35
CA PHE A 60 1.69 -0.48 0.81
C PHE A 60 2.48 -1.21 -0.28
N LEU A 61 1.82 -2.01 -1.13
CA LEU A 61 2.51 -2.88 -2.10
C LEU A 61 3.16 -2.09 -3.24
N VAL A 62 4.03 -2.77 -4.00
CA VAL A 62 4.69 -2.21 -5.19
C VAL A 62 3.63 -1.71 -6.18
N GLN A 63 3.71 -0.45 -6.60
CA GLN A 63 2.76 0.12 -7.56
C GLN A 63 2.97 -0.49 -8.94
N SER A 64 2.09 -1.41 -9.32
CA SER A 64 2.12 -2.11 -10.60
C SER A 64 0.74 -2.68 -10.92
N ASP A 65 0.51 -2.98 -12.20
CA ASP A 65 -0.71 -3.69 -12.62
C ASP A 65 -0.87 -5.06 -11.93
N ALA A 66 0.24 -5.72 -11.58
CA ALA A 66 0.21 -6.95 -10.81
C ALA A 66 -0.45 -6.77 -9.43
N THR A 67 -0.17 -5.65 -8.74
CA THR A 67 -0.81 -5.31 -7.47
C THR A 67 -2.31 -5.05 -7.64
N SER A 68 -2.70 -4.31 -8.69
CA SER A 68 -4.11 -4.08 -8.99
C SER A 68 -4.85 -5.40 -9.24
N ARG A 69 -4.29 -6.32 -10.04
CA ARG A 69 -4.88 -7.64 -10.30
C ARG A 69 -4.93 -8.53 -9.06
N LEU A 70 -3.97 -8.39 -8.15
CA LEU A 70 -3.92 -9.15 -6.91
C LEU A 70 -5.09 -8.80 -5.97
N ILE A 71 -5.58 -7.56 -6.01
CA ILE A 71 -6.54 -7.01 -5.04
C ILE A 71 -7.94 -6.82 -5.65
N ASP A 72 -8.01 -6.29 -6.88
CA ASP A 72 -9.25 -5.88 -7.56
C ASP A 72 -9.51 -6.67 -8.87
N GLY A 73 -8.60 -7.58 -9.24
CA GLY A 73 -8.75 -8.42 -10.43
C GLY A 73 -9.90 -9.43 -10.34
N PHE A 74 -10.33 -9.95 -11.49
CA PHE A 74 -11.27 -11.07 -11.53
C PHE A 74 -10.66 -12.29 -10.85
N ASN A 75 -11.37 -12.88 -9.88
CA ASN A 75 -10.85 -13.93 -8.99
C ASN A 75 -9.54 -13.54 -8.28
N ALA A 76 -9.40 -12.26 -7.93
CA ALA A 76 -8.25 -11.74 -7.19
C ALA A 76 -7.95 -12.58 -5.93
N PRO A 77 -6.69 -13.01 -5.71
CA PRO A 77 -6.31 -13.75 -4.51
C PRO A 77 -6.59 -12.98 -3.21
N LEU A 78 -6.49 -11.65 -3.24
CA LEU A 78 -6.84 -10.76 -2.13
C LEU A 78 -8.18 -10.04 -2.35
N GLY A 79 -9.09 -10.66 -3.13
CA GLY A 79 -10.40 -10.11 -3.47
C GLY A 79 -11.49 -10.33 -2.42
N THR A 80 -11.23 -11.05 -1.32
CA THR A 80 -12.21 -11.30 -0.27
C THR A 80 -11.82 -10.64 1.05
N PHE A 81 -12.81 -10.25 1.85
CA PHE A 81 -12.58 -9.65 3.17
C PHE A 81 -11.61 -10.47 4.04
N SER A 82 -11.80 -11.80 4.12
CA SER A 82 -10.91 -12.65 4.93
C SER A 82 -9.48 -12.69 4.39
N ALA A 83 -9.30 -12.71 3.06
CA ALA A 83 -7.97 -12.69 2.45
C ALA A 83 -7.26 -11.36 2.73
N ARG A 84 -7.97 -10.23 2.61
CA ARG A 84 -7.44 -8.89 2.92
C ARG A 84 -7.02 -8.75 4.39
N ILE A 85 -7.85 -9.24 5.32
CA ILE A 85 -7.53 -9.23 6.76
C ILE A 85 -6.24 -10.02 7.04
N LYS A 86 -6.13 -11.24 6.49
CA LYS A 86 -4.95 -12.09 6.67
C LYS A 86 -3.69 -11.50 6.06
N ALA A 87 -3.79 -10.94 4.85
CA ALA A 87 -2.67 -10.29 4.18
C ALA A 87 -2.19 -9.06 4.95
N ALA A 88 -3.10 -8.17 5.36
CA ALA A 88 -2.74 -6.98 6.12
C ALA A 88 -2.04 -7.34 7.44
N PHE A 89 -2.51 -8.36 8.15
CA PHE A 89 -1.84 -8.83 9.37
C PHE A 89 -0.50 -9.50 9.09
N GLY A 90 -0.43 -10.39 8.09
CA GLY A 90 0.81 -11.09 7.71
C GLY A 90 1.92 -10.15 7.22
N LEU A 91 1.55 -9.01 6.64
CA LEU A 91 2.47 -7.94 6.22
C LEU A 91 2.79 -6.94 7.34
N GLY A 92 2.20 -7.09 8.53
CA GLY A 92 2.43 -6.19 9.67
C GLY A 92 1.78 -4.81 9.55
N LEU A 93 0.77 -4.65 8.68
CA LEU A 93 0.06 -3.38 8.47
C LEU A 93 -1.01 -3.13 9.53
N ILE A 94 -1.50 -4.19 10.16
CA ILE A 94 -2.44 -4.15 11.28
C ILE A 94 -1.91 -4.97 12.45
N ASN A 95 -2.28 -4.59 13.67
CA ASN A 95 -1.90 -5.31 14.87
C ASN A 95 -2.87 -6.46 15.21
N LYS A 96 -2.53 -7.26 16.22
CA LYS A 96 -3.32 -8.43 16.63
C LYS A 96 -4.75 -8.07 17.07
N ASN A 97 -4.94 -6.93 17.74
CA ASN A 97 -6.26 -6.48 18.19
C ASN A 97 -7.12 -6.09 16.99
N GLN A 98 -6.57 -5.31 16.06
CA GLN A 98 -7.24 -4.92 14.82
C GLN A 98 -7.61 -6.14 13.96
N PHE A 99 -6.70 -7.11 13.81
CA PHE A 99 -6.98 -8.37 13.12
C PHE A 99 -8.16 -9.12 13.76
N SER A 100 -8.15 -9.23 15.09
CA SER A 100 -9.18 -9.89 15.88
C SER A 100 -10.56 -9.20 15.74
N ASP A 101 -10.58 -7.87 15.72
CA ASP A 101 -11.80 -7.08 15.56
C ASP A 101 -12.35 -7.14 14.13
N LEU A 102 -11.47 -7.09 13.11
CA LEU A 102 -11.87 -7.27 11.72
C LEU A 102 -12.48 -8.66 11.46
N GLU A 103 -11.90 -9.73 12.03
CA GLU A 103 -12.48 -11.07 11.93
C GLU A 103 -13.84 -11.17 12.64
N ARG A 104 -14.05 -10.45 13.77
CA ARG A 104 -15.37 -10.34 14.41
C ARG A 104 -16.34 -9.60 13.52
N LEU A 105 -15.96 -8.44 12.99
CA LEU A 105 -16.79 -7.63 12.12
C LEU A 105 -17.22 -8.41 10.86
N ARG A 106 -16.30 -9.18 10.26
CA ARG A 106 -16.61 -10.10 9.16
C ARG A 106 -17.66 -11.15 9.54
N LYS A 107 -17.55 -11.75 10.73
CA LYS A 107 -18.52 -12.73 11.23
C LYS A 107 -19.89 -12.09 11.53
N ILE A 108 -19.90 -10.90 12.15
CA ILE A 108 -21.11 -10.12 12.41
C ILE A 108 -21.84 -9.82 11.09
N ARG A 109 -21.11 -9.33 10.07
CA ARG A 109 -21.66 -9.10 8.72
C ARG A 109 -22.25 -10.39 8.13
N ASN A 110 -21.54 -11.51 8.22
CA ASN A 110 -22.02 -12.80 7.72
C ASN A 110 -23.34 -13.20 8.35
N TYR A 111 -23.46 -13.03 9.66
CA TYR A 111 -24.69 -13.30 10.39
C TYR A 111 -25.88 -12.49 9.83
N PHE A 112 -25.68 -11.18 9.66
CA PHE A 112 -26.72 -10.27 9.17
C PHE A 112 -27.01 -10.38 7.66
N SER A 113 -26.07 -10.92 6.87
CA SER A 113 -26.21 -11.02 5.40
C SER A 113 -26.76 -12.37 4.93
N HIS A 114 -26.50 -13.46 5.64
CA HIS A 114 -26.88 -14.82 5.21
C HIS A 114 -28.20 -15.33 5.83
N THR A 115 -28.85 -14.52 6.66
CA THR A 115 -30.08 -14.91 7.36
C THR A 115 -31.28 -14.26 6.67
N TRP A 116 -32.10 -15.06 5.98
CA TRP A 116 -33.42 -14.63 5.48
C TRP A 116 -34.45 -14.47 6.61
N LYS A 117 -34.15 -15.04 7.78
CA LYS A 117 -34.92 -14.91 9.02
C LYS A 117 -34.62 -13.57 9.70
N PRO A 118 -35.47 -13.11 10.63
CA PRO A 118 -35.15 -11.99 11.50
C PRO A 118 -33.83 -12.25 12.23
N ALA A 119 -32.92 -11.28 12.17
CA ALA A 119 -31.63 -11.28 12.86
C ALA A 119 -31.59 -10.09 13.82
N SER A 120 -31.07 -10.31 15.01
CA SER A 120 -31.03 -9.33 16.10
C SER A 120 -29.61 -9.15 16.60
N ILE A 121 -29.27 -7.92 16.98
CA ILE A 121 -27.99 -7.63 17.63
C ILE A 121 -27.85 -8.35 18.98
N ASN A 122 -28.97 -8.73 19.59
CA ASN A 122 -29.04 -9.43 20.86
C ASN A 122 -28.95 -10.97 20.72
N ASP A 123 -28.88 -11.48 19.49
CA ASP A 123 -28.69 -12.91 19.28
C ASP A 123 -27.34 -13.34 19.87
N GLU A 124 -27.30 -14.50 20.55
CA GLU A 124 -26.17 -14.91 21.39
C GLU A 124 -24.83 -14.89 20.64
N GLU A 125 -24.82 -15.30 19.36
CA GLU A 125 -23.64 -15.28 18.51
C GLU A 125 -23.14 -13.85 18.26
N VAL A 126 -24.05 -12.93 17.89
CA VAL A 126 -23.73 -11.53 17.60
C VAL A 126 -23.31 -10.80 18.88
N TYR A 127 -24.02 -11.02 19.97
CA TYR A 127 -23.69 -10.50 21.29
C TYR A 127 -22.24 -10.83 21.68
N LYS A 128 -21.84 -12.10 21.57
CA LYS A 128 -20.47 -12.55 21.91
C LYS A 128 -19.43 -11.89 21.02
N LEU A 129 -19.71 -11.75 19.72
CA LEU A 129 -18.81 -11.11 18.77
C LEU A 129 -18.62 -9.62 19.08
N ILE A 130 -19.72 -8.87 19.27
CA ILE A 130 -19.68 -7.44 19.62
C ILE A 130 -19.01 -7.24 20.97
N ASN A 131 -19.34 -8.07 21.96
CA ASN A 131 -18.74 -7.92 23.29
C ASN A 131 -17.24 -8.18 23.27
N GLY A 132 -16.78 -9.06 22.39
CA GLY A 132 -15.36 -9.35 22.19
C GLY A 132 -14.59 -8.32 21.35
N LEU A 133 -15.24 -7.27 20.81
CA LEU A 133 -14.54 -6.15 20.17
C LEU A 133 -13.79 -5.32 21.21
N ASN A 134 -12.63 -4.79 20.83
CA ASN A 134 -11.95 -3.78 21.66
C ASN A 134 -12.80 -2.51 21.75
N PHE A 135 -12.79 -1.85 22.90
CA PHE A 135 -13.48 -0.58 23.07
C PHE A 135 -12.80 0.54 22.27
N SER A 136 -13.61 1.49 21.80
CA SER A 136 -13.09 2.71 21.18
C SER A 136 -12.16 3.44 22.12
N ARG A 137 -11.00 3.85 21.60
CA ARG A 137 -10.04 4.69 22.34
C ARG A 137 -10.35 6.19 22.23
N LEU A 138 -11.37 6.54 21.45
CA LEU A 138 -11.81 7.91 21.21
C LEU A 138 -12.94 8.33 22.17
N SER A 139 -13.60 7.35 22.81
CA SER A 139 -14.69 7.59 23.75
C SER A 139 -14.23 7.28 25.17
N TYR A 140 -14.42 8.24 26.08
CA TYR A 140 -14.17 8.06 27.51
C TYR A 140 -15.43 7.65 28.29
N LYS A 141 -16.51 7.31 27.58
CA LYS A 141 -17.76 6.81 28.17
C LYS A 141 -17.96 5.35 27.79
N TYR A 142 -18.48 4.58 28.74
CA TYR A 142 -18.88 3.20 28.45
C TYR A 142 -20.09 3.20 27.50
N PRO A 143 -20.10 2.36 26.45
CA PRO A 143 -21.20 2.33 25.49
C PRO A 143 -22.50 1.85 26.17
N GLU A 144 -23.58 2.58 25.95
CA GLU A 144 -24.88 2.33 26.61
C GLU A 144 -25.52 0.99 26.19
N ASN A 145 -25.24 0.53 24.97
CA ASN A 145 -25.79 -0.69 24.40
C ASN A 145 -24.83 -1.28 23.33
N LEU A 146 -25.19 -2.46 22.81
CA LEU A 146 -24.39 -3.18 21.80
C LEU A 146 -24.23 -2.39 20.50
N THR A 147 -25.27 -1.67 20.07
CA THR A 147 -25.24 -0.86 18.86
C THR A 147 -24.22 0.26 18.98
N SER A 148 -24.22 0.98 20.10
CA SER A 148 -23.22 2.02 20.39
C SER A 148 -21.82 1.43 20.50
N LYS A 149 -21.66 0.26 21.15
CA LYS A 149 -20.37 -0.44 21.21
C LYS A 149 -19.86 -0.78 19.81
N LEU A 150 -20.68 -1.41 18.96
CA LEU A 150 -20.33 -1.77 17.59
C LEU A 150 -19.95 -0.53 16.77
N ARG A 151 -20.75 0.53 16.86
CA ARG A 151 -20.52 1.79 16.13
C ARG A 151 -19.19 2.42 16.54
N GLU A 152 -18.97 2.62 17.84
CA GLU A 152 -17.78 3.31 18.35
C GLU A 152 -16.51 2.50 18.11
N SER A 153 -16.54 1.19 18.40
CA SER A 153 -15.39 0.29 18.16
C SER A 153 -15.08 0.18 16.67
N GLY A 154 -16.09 0.01 15.82
CA GLY A 154 -15.94 -0.06 14.37
C GLY A 154 -15.36 1.23 13.78
N HIS A 155 -15.87 2.39 14.21
CA HIS A 155 -15.35 3.68 13.78
C HIS A 155 -13.89 3.88 14.18
N CYS A 156 -13.52 3.59 15.44
CA CYS A 156 -12.14 3.69 15.92
C CYS A 156 -11.20 2.80 15.10
N LEU A 157 -11.61 1.55 14.83
CA LEU A 157 -10.83 0.60 14.03
C LEU A 157 -10.58 1.12 12.61
N LEU A 158 -11.62 1.64 11.94
CA LEU A 158 -11.50 2.19 10.59
C LEU A 158 -10.62 3.43 10.55
N LEU A 159 -10.77 4.33 11.52
CA LEU A 159 -9.90 5.50 11.64
C LEU A 159 -8.43 5.10 11.76
N GLU A 160 -8.12 4.09 12.57
CA GLU A 160 -6.75 3.60 12.71
C GLU A 160 -6.18 3.03 11.41
N ILE A 161 -6.98 2.29 10.64
CA ILE A 161 -6.58 1.74 9.32
C ILE A 161 -6.26 2.89 8.35
N HIS A 162 -7.12 3.91 8.30
CA HIS A 162 -6.90 5.10 7.47
C HIS A 162 -5.68 5.90 7.88
N VAL A 163 -5.43 6.06 9.19
CA VAL A 163 -4.22 6.72 9.68
C VAL A 163 -2.97 5.95 9.25
N THR A 164 -2.96 4.62 9.34
CA THR A 164 -1.84 3.80 8.86
C THR A 164 -1.63 3.96 7.35
N GLU A 165 -2.71 3.92 6.56
CA GLU A 165 -2.67 4.14 5.11
C GLU A 165 -2.09 5.50 4.75
N SER A 166 -2.57 6.56 5.40
CA SER A 166 -2.08 7.94 5.21
C SER A 166 -0.60 8.07 5.58
N GLN A 167 -0.16 7.43 6.67
CA GLN A 167 1.24 7.43 7.07
C GLN A 167 2.15 6.69 6.08
N ILE A 168 1.67 5.61 5.45
CA ILE A 168 2.43 4.89 4.41
C ILE A 168 2.65 5.81 3.21
N ASN A 169 1.60 6.51 2.77
CA ASN A 169 1.68 7.44 1.65
C ASN A 169 2.56 8.65 1.97
N LYS A 170 2.29 9.36 3.08
CA LYS A 170 3.01 10.59 3.48
C LYS A 170 4.51 10.35 3.68
N ASN A 171 4.89 9.20 4.23
CA ASN A 171 6.29 8.89 4.52
C ASN A 171 6.94 7.98 3.47
N ASN A 172 6.27 7.71 2.35
CA ASN A 172 6.72 6.79 1.30
C ASN A 172 7.22 5.42 1.84
N LYS A 173 6.50 4.85 2.83
CA LYS A 173 6.84 3.56 3.46
C LYS A 173 6.32 2.35 2.66
N ARG A 174 6.28 2.49 1.34
CA ARG A 174 5.80 1.43 0.43
C ARG A 174 6.85 0.33 0.32
N LEU A 175 6.40 -0.88 0.02
CA LEU A 175 7.25 -2.00 -0.33
C LEU A 175 8.01 -1.67 -1.62
N LYS A 176 9.33 -1.81 -1.58
CA LYS A 176 10.20 -1.64 -2.75
C LYS A 176 10.52 -3.00 -3.36
N THR A 177 10.65 -3.05 -4.67
CA THR A 177 11.13 -4.24 -5.37
C THR A 177 12.58 -4.53 -4.97
N ILE A 178 12.88 -5.76 -4.55
CA ILE A 178 14.21 -6.21 -4.08
C ILE A 178 14.75 -7.32 -5.00
N GLY A 179 14.38 -7.28 -6.29
CA GLY A 179 14.96 -8.20 -7.29
C GLY A 179 16.47 -8.05 -7.37
N SER A 180 17.17 -9.10 -7.80
CA SER A 180 18.61 -9.06 -8.03
C SER A 180 18.91 -9.42 -9.48
N ASP A 181 19.69 -8.58 -10.14
CA ASP A 181 20.20 -8.84 -11.48
C ASP A 181 21.66 -9.32 -11.37
N ILE A 182 22.00 -10.37 -12.11
CA ILE A 182 23.38 -10.82 -12.19
C ILE A 182 24.09 -9.95 -13.21
N LEU A 183 25.13 -9.25 -12.76
CA LEU A 183 25.94 -8.39 -13.60
C LEU A 183 27.29 -9.04 -13.89
N PRO A 184 27.71 -9.14 -15.16
CA PRO A 184 29.02 -9.69 -15.49
C PRO A 184 30.12 -8.73 -15.00
N LEU A 185 31.05 -9.25 -14.19
CA LEU A 185 32.23 -8.49 -13.78
C LEU A 185 33.25 -8.46 -14.92
N ILE A 186 33.59 -7.26 -15.36
CA ILE A 186 34.73 -6.97 -16.22
C ILE A 186 35.98 -6.80 -15.34
N SER A 187 36.89 -7.77 -15.41
CA SER A 187 38.19 -7.72 -14.74
C SER A 187 39.22 -6.95 -15.55
N GLY A 188 40.20 -6.35 -14.87
CA GLY A 188 41.34 -5.66 -15.49
C GLY A 188 41.66 -4.34 -14.80
N SER A 189 42.66 -3.63 -15.33
CA SER A 189 42.96 -2.24 -14.96
C SER A 189 41.81 -1.30 -15.32
N PRO A 190 41.71 -0.10 -14.70
CA PRO A 190 40.67 0.88 -15.03
C PRO A 190 40.57 1.19 -16.53
N LEU A 191 41.70 1.27 -17.23
CA LEU A 191 41.72 1.53 -18.67
C LEU A 191 41.21 0.33 -19.50
N GLU A 192 41.53 -0.91 -19.11
CA GLU A 192 41.01 -2.12 -19.76
C GLU A 192 39.51 -2.27 -19.53
N LYS A 193 39.04 -2.04 -18.30
CA LYS A 193 37.61 -1.98 -17.96
C LYS A 193 36.91 -0.94 -18.83
N PHE A 194 37.47 0.27 -18.94
CA PHE A 194 36.90 1.37 -19.72
C PHE A 194 36.79 1.00 -21.19
N THR A 195 37.89 0.51 -21.77
CA THR A 195 37.94 0.12 -23.18
C THR A 195 36.88 -0.94 -23.47
N ARG A 196 36.76 -1.94 -22.61
CA ARG A 196 35.79 -3.02 -22.80
C ARG A 196 34.34 -2.55 -22.65
N ILE A 197 34.03 -1.72 -21.66
CA ILE A 197 32.69 -1.14 -21.48
C ILE A 197 32.33 -0.26 -22.68
N ARG A 198 33.26 0.59 -23.11
CA ARG A 198 33.10 1.46 -24.27
C ARG A 198 32.84 0.65 -25.53
N ASP A 199 33.67 -0.34 -25.82
CA ASP A 199 33.53 -1.15 -27.02
C ASP A 199 32.21 -1.95 -27.01
N ILE A 200 31.80 -2.48 -25.85
CA ILE A 200 30.48 -3.12 -25.70
C ILE A 200 29.36 -2.10 -26.00
N TYR A 201 29.40 -0.91 -25.40
CA TYR A 201 28.40 0.14 -25.60
C TYR A 201 28.24 0.52 -27.08
N TYR A 202 29.33 0.84 -27.77
CA TYR A 202 29.26 1.26 -29.17
C TYR A 202 28.84 0.13 -30.10
N ASN A 203 29.30 -1.11 -29.84
CA ASN A 203 28.88 -2.26 -30.62
C ASN A 203 27.37 -2.51 -30.46
N LEU A 204 26.86 -2.53 -29.23
CA LEU A 204 25.44 -2.70 -28.96
C LEU A 204 24.60 -1.58 -29.56
N THR A 205 25.04 -0.33 -29.45
CA THR A 205 24.31 0.83 -30.01
C THR A 205 24.29 0.79 -31.55
N LYS A 206 25.40 0.40 -32.17
CA LYS A 206 25.48 0.20 -33.62
C LYS A 206 24.57 -0.93 -34.09
N GLU A 207 24.58 -2.07 -33.38
CA GLU A 207 23.72 -3.20 -33.69
C GLU A 207 22.24 -2.83 -33.51
N LEU A 208 21.89 -2.12 -32.44
CA LEU A 208 20.53 -1.65 -32.17
C LEU A 208 19.96 -0.81 -33.30
N GLY A 209 20.78 0.05 -33.94
CA GLY A 209 20.35 0.88 -35.07
C GLY A 209 19.92 0.11 -36.32
N THR A 210 20.29 -1.16 -36.44
CA THR A 210 19.93 -2.04 -37.58
C THR A 210 19.11 -3.26 -37.17
N ALA A 211 18.99 -3.52 -35.87
CA ALA A 211 18.33 -4.70 -35.34
C ALA A 211 16.80 -4.60 -35.42
N LYS A 212 16.15 -5.76 -35.62
CA LYS A 212 14.70 -5.94 -35.55
C LYS A 212 14.35 -7.03 -34.56
N ASP A 213 13.11 -7.00 -34.08
CA ASP A 213 12.51 -8.05 -33.25
C ASP A 213 13.41 -8.45 -32.06
N ASP A 214 13.70 -9.73 -31.90
CA ASP A 214 14.48 -10.25 -30.77
C ASP A 214 15.90 -9.68 -30.68
N LYS A 215 16.53 -9.35 -31.82
CA LYS A 215 17.87 -8.77 -31.81
C LYS A 215 17.87 -7.35 -31.25
N LYS A 216 16.80 -6.58 -31.52
CA LYS A 216 16.61 -5.24 -30.96
C LYS A 216 16.47 -5.32 -29.44
N ARG A 217 15.61 -6.24 -28.98
CA ARG A 217 15.38 -6.51 -27.56
C ARG A 217 16.66 -6.96 -26.84
N PHE A 218 17.44 -7.85 -27.44
CA PHE A 218 18.74 -8.26 -26.88
C PHE A 218 19.67 -7.06 -26.67
N CYS A 219 19.80 -6.18 -27.67
CA CYS A 219 20.63 -4.98 -27.54
C CYS A 219 20.12 -4.05 -26.43
N GLU A 220 18.81 -3.85 -26.32
CA GLU A 220 18.19 -3.04 -25.25
C GLU A 220 18.46 -3.63 -23.85
N ASP A 221 18.28 -4.94 -23.68
CA ASP A 221 18.54 -5.63 -22.41
C ASP A 221 20.03 -5.52 -22.00
N GLN A 222 20.95 -5.72 -22.95
CA GLN A 222 22.39 -5.62 -22.68
C GLN A 222 22.83 -4.18 -22.37
N LEU A 223 22.27 -3.18 -23.06
CA LEU A 223 22.55 -1.77 -22.77
C LEU A 223 22.02 -1.36 -21.39
N SER A 224 20.84 -1.86 -21.00
CA SER A 224 20.28 -1.67 -19.67
C SER A 224 21.19 -2.26 -18.59
N ALA A 225 21.64 -3.51 -18.76
CA ALA A 225 22.59 -4.15 -17.84
C ALA A 225 23.92 -3.38 -17.77
N LEU A 226 24.44 -2.93 -18.91
CA LEU A 226 25.68 -2.14 -18.98
C LEU A 226 25.56 -0.82 -18.22
N LYS A 227 24.42 -0.13 -18.32
CA LYS A 227 24.14 1.10 -17.56
C LYS A 227 24.20 0.85 -16.05
N VAL A 228 23.64 -0.26 -15.56
CA VAL A 228 23.70 -0.64 -14.14
C VAL A 228 25.13 -0.95 -13.70
N VAL A 229 25.86 -1.77 -14.48
CA VAL A 229 27.28 -2.10 -14.25
C VAL A 229 28.14 -0.85 -14.17
N PHE A 230 27.91 0.08 -15.10
CA PHE A 230 28.62 1.34 -15.17
C PHE A 230 28.31 2.23 -13.96
N GLY A 231 27.04 2.52 -13.70
CA GLY A 231 26.64 3.49 -12.67
C GLY A 231 26.78 2.99 -11.23
N LEU A 232 26.45 1.73 -10.94
CA LEU A 232 26.50 1.19 -9.58
C LEU A 232 27.85 0.51 -9.25
N GLY A 233 28.55 0.01 -10.27
CA GLY A 233 29.84 -0.68 -10.12
C GLY A 233 31.03 0.25 -10.36
N TYR A 234 31.43 0.40 -11.62
CA TYR A 234 32.75 0.95 -11.98
C TYR A 234 32.87 2.46 -11.86
N TYR A 235 31.82 3.23 -12.15
CA TYR A 235 31.88 4.69 -12.11
C TYR A 235 32.12 5.24 -10.70
N ARG A 236 31.92 4.42 -9.66
CA ARG A 236 32.28 4.76 -8.28
C ARG A 236 33.79 4.66 -8.00
N GLU A 237 34.56 4.01 -8.88
CA GLU A 237 36.03 3.98 -8.82
C GLU A 237 36.58 5.30 -9.39
N SER A 238 37.29 6.08 -8.57
CA SER A 238 37.75 7.44 -8.92
C SER A 238 38.66 7.47 -10.15
N GLU A 239 39.61 6.54 -10.27
CA GLU A 239 40.49 6.46 -11.45
C GLU A 239 39.71 6.16 -12.74
N PHE A 240 38.71 5.29 -12.65
CA PHE A 240 37.86 4.96 -13.79
C PHE A 240 36.99 6.14 -14.21
N ALA A 241 36.37 6.84 -13.26
CA ALA A 241 35.56 8.03 -13.52
C ALA A 241 36.38 9.12 -14.22
N ASN A 242 37.62 9.35 -13.78
CA ASN A 242 38.53 10.31 -14.43
C ASN A 242 38.81 9.93 -15.89
N ILE A 243 39.09 8.65 -16.17
CA ILE A 243 39.33 8.16 -17.53
C ILE A 243 38.11 8.41 -18.42
N VAL A 244 36.89 8.17 -17.91
CA VAL A 244 35.65 8.42 -18.66
C VAL A 244 35.52 9.90 -19.01
N HIS A 245 35.68 10.79 -18.02
CA HIS A 245 35.60 12.24 -18.21
C HIS A 245 36.61 12.78 -19.22
N GLU A 246 37.80 12.19 -19.30
CA GLU A 246 38.84 12.62 -20.24
C GLU A 246 38.66 12.07 -21.66
N LYS A 247 37.98 10.93 -21.82
CA LYS A 247 38.05 10.15 -23.07
C LYS A 247 36.72 9.93 -23.80
N ASP A 248 35.57 10.00 -23.14
CA ASP A 248 34.29 9.67 -23.80
C ASP A 248 33.05 10.29 -23.16
N ASP A 249 32.65 11.45 -23.66
CA ASP A 249 31.43 12.15 -23.22
C ASP A 249 30.13 11.38 -23.49
N LYS A 250 30.10 10.52 -24.51
CA LYS A 250 28.90 9.71 -24.83
C LYS A 250 28.73 8.58 -23.83
N LEU A 251 29.82 8.08 -23.25
CA LEU A 251 29.74 7.10 -22.17
C LEU A 251 29.16 7.73 -20.89
N LEU A 252 29.37 9.03 -20.66
CA LEU A 252 28.71 9.77 -19.56
C LEU A 252 27.19 9.87 -19.76
N GLU A 253 26.69 9.85 -20.99
CA GLU A 253 25.25 9.83 -21.25
C GLU A 253 24.57 8.57 -20.71
N LEU A 254 25.30 7.45 -20.53
CA LEU A 254 24.76 6.26 -19.88
C LEU A 254 24.33 6.50 -18.43
N LEU A 255 24.83 7.53 -17.75
CA LEU A 255 24.48 7.85 -16.35
C LEU A 255 23.21 8.69 -16.21
N LYS A 256 22.73 9.30 -17.30
CA LYS A 256 21.46 10.04 -17.35
C LYS A 256 20.33 9.05 -17.59
#